data_AF-A0A5B7AN08-F1
#
_entry.id   AF-A0A5B7AN08-F1
#
_cell.length_a   1.000
_cell.length_b   1.000
_cell.length_c   1.000
_cell.angle_alpha   90.00
_cell.angle_beta   90.00
_cell.angle_gamma   90.00
#
_symmetry.space_group_name_H-M   'P 1'
#
loop_
_entity.id
_entity.type
_entity.pdbx_description
1 polymer ?
#
loop_
_entity_poly.entity_id
_entity_poly.type
_entity_poly.pdbx_seq_one_letter_code
_entity_poly.pdbx_strand_id
1 'polypeptide(L)'
;HHSTGFVSYIKVSSDGDGGLNPNGEKTSKGVKHVLFILIIAAVTVLAIVVLLYLGFRLCGRKKTLLDSSQHSSEDDNFFDSVSGMPTRFSYNDLGDATKNFSVKLGQGGFGSVYHGVLPNGSQVAVKKLERIGQGKKEFR
;
A
#
# COMPACT_ATOMS: atom_id res chain seq x y z
N HIS A 1 -41.40 -0.52 71.67
CA HIS A 1 -41.96 0.72 71.09
C HIS A 1 -40.78 1.64 70.79
N HIS A 2 -40.48 1.86 69.49
CA HIS A 2 -39.68 2.95 68.88
C HIS A 2 -38.23 3.23 69.37
N SER A 3 -37.24 3.54 68.54
CA SER A 3 -37.12 3.73 67.09
C SER A 3 -35.61 3.83 66.80
N THR A 4 -35.08 3.11 65.80
CA THR A 4 -33.68 3.25 65.35
C THR A 4 -33.57 4.49 64.49
N GLY A 5 -32.80 5.49 64.94
CA GLY A 5 -32.61 6.76 64.23
C GLY A 5 -31.80 6.56 62.95
N PHE A 6 -32.46 6.66 61.80
CA PHE A 6 -31.79 6.78 60.51
C PHE A 6 -31.35 8.23 60.31
N VAL A 7 -30.05 8.44 60.11
CA VAL A 7 -29.51 9.73 59.68
C VAL A 7 -29.28 9.65 58.18
N SER A 8 -30.03 10.45 57.42
CA SER A 8 -29.88 10.59 55.97
C SER A 8 -29.20 11.92 55.67
N TYR A 9 -28.22 11.91 54.76
CA TYR A 9 -27.59 13.12 54.24
C TYR A 9 -27.96 13.27 52.77
N ILE A 10 -28.47 14.43 52.42
CA ILE A 10 -28.79 14.81 51.05
C ILE A 10 -27.71 15.78 50.60
N LYS A 11 -27.06 15.47 49.48
CA LYS A 11 -26.14 16.39 48.83
C LYS A 11 -26.94 17.32 47.94
N VAL A 12 -27.00 18.60 48.31
CA VAL A 12 -27.63 19.66 47.51
C VAL A 12 -26.57 20.27 46.60
N SER A 13 -26.85 20.33 45.30
CA SER A 13 -26.11 21.13 44.34
C SER A 13 -26.52 22.60 44.53
N SER A 14 -25.58 23.46 44.92
CA SER A 14 -25.83 24.90 44.91
C SER A 14 -25.85 25.41 43.46
N ASP A 15 -27.02 25.48 42.86
CA ASP A 15 -27.24 26.35 41.70
C ASP A 15 -27.34 27.79 42.21
N GLY A 16 -26.17 28.42 42.34
CA GLY A 16 -26.03 29.86 42.49
C GLY A 16 -26.03 30.50 41.11
N ASP A 17 -27.21 30.95 40.67
CA ASP A 17 -27.33 31.93 39.60
C ASP A 17 -26.93 33.33 40.10
N GLY A 18 -26.33 34.12 39.21
CA GLY A 18 -26.17 35.57 39.38
C GLY A 18 -24.79 36.07 39.78
N GLY A 19 -23.93 36.31 38.79
CA GLY A 19 -22.69 37.08 38.97
C GLY A 19 -21.92 37.33 37.67
N LEU A 20 -22.40 38.27 36.85
CA LEU A 20 -21.71 38.79 35.67
C LEU A 20 -20.28 39.24 36.03
N ASN A 21 -19.28 38.57 35.47
CA ASN A 21 -17.88 38.99 35.45
C ASN A 21 -17.30 38.69 34.06
N PRO A 22 -17.07 39.68 33.18
CA PRO A 22 -16.51 39.45 31.85
C PRO A 22 -14.97 39.58 31.89
N ASN A 23 -14.29 38.96 32.86
CA ASN A 23 -12.84 38.75 32.72
C ASN A 23 -12.32 37.78 33.79
N GLY A 24 -12.24 36.51 33.46
CA GLY A 24 -11.72 35.49 34.37
C GLY A 24 -11.42 34.20 33.63
N GLU A 25 -10.21 34.12 33.08
CA GLU A 25 -9.64 32.90 32.50
C GLU A 25 -9.70 31.74 33.50
N LYS A 26 -10.77 30.95 33.41
CA LYS A 26 -10.94 29.67 34.09
C LYS A 26 -11.40 28.59 33.11
N THR A 27 -10.75 28.50 31.94
CA THR A 27 -11.04 27.49 30.91
C THR A 27 -9.81 26.64 30.61
N SER A 28 -9.04 26.26 31.63
CA SER A 28 -7.62 25.97 31.36
C SER A 28 -7.23 24.50 31.15
N LYS A 29 -8.01 23.49 31.57
CA LYS A 29 -7.58 22.08 31.39
C LYS A 29 -8.43 21.31 30.38
N GLY A 30 -9.74 21.21 30.60
CA GLY A 30 -10.63 20.44 29.71
C GLY A 30 -10.67 20.99 28.28
N VAL A 31 -10.80 22.30 28.13
CA VAL A 31 -10.87 22.95 26.80
C VAL A 31 -9.53 22.84 26.05
N LYS A 32 -8.40 22.93 26.77
CA LYS A 32 -7.06 22.75 26.17
C LYS A 32 -6.85 21.31 25.69
N HIS A 33 -7.32 20.31 26.44
CA HIS A 33 -7.28 18.91 26.00
C HIS A 33 -8.15 18.69 24.77
N VAL A 34 -9.36 19.26 24.72
CA VAL A 34 -10.24 19.18 23.56
C VAL A 34 -9.59 19.85 22.33
N LEU A 35 -8.98 21.02 22.50
CA LEU A 35 -8.26 21.71 21.43
C LEU A 35 -7.06 20.88 20.92
N PHE A 36 -6.31 20.26 21.83
CA PHE A 36 -5.16 19.43 21.47
C PHE A 36 -5.57 18.18 20.66
N ILE A 37 -6.67 17.51 21.05
CA ILE A 37 -7.21 16.37 20.30
C ILE A 37 -7.65 16.79 18.90
N LEU A 38 -8.30 17.95 18.77
CA LEU A 38 -8.74 18.48 17.47
C LEU A 38 -7.55 18.78 16.55
N ILE A 39 -6.48 19.37 17.09
CA ILE A 39 -5.26 19.65 16.32
C ILE A 39 -4.60 18.34 15.85
N ILE A 40 -4.47 17.34 16.72
CA ILE A 40 -3.90 16.04 16.34
C ILE A 40 -4.74 15.40 15.24
N ALA A 41 -6.06 15.38 15.39
CA ALA A 41 -6.96 14.83 14.37
C ALA A 41 -6.84 15.55 13.02
N ALA A 42 -6.71 16.89 13.03
CA ALA A 42 -6.50 17.65 11.80
C ALA A 42 -5.15 17.34 11.15
N VAL A 43 -4.07 17.23 11.93
CA VAL A 43 -2.73 16.91 11.44
C VAL A 43 -2.66 15.50 10.86
N THR A 44 -3.28 14.50 11.50
CA THR A 44 -3.30 13.13 10.99
C THR A 44 -4.08 13.03 9.68
N VAL A 45 -5.24 13.69 9.60
CA VAL A 45 -6.03 13.76 8.34
C VAL A 45 -5.22 14.44 7.24
N LEU A 46 -4.56 15.56 7.53
CA LEU A 46 -3.71 16.25 6.55
C LEU A 46 -2.56 15.37 6.07
N ALA A 47 -1.88 14.67 6.98
CA ALA A 47 -0.79 13.76 6.63
C ALA A 47 -1.28 12.63 5.72
N ILE A 48 -2.43 12.02 6.01
CA ILE A 48 -3.04 10.98 5.17
C ILE A 48 -3.36 11.53 3.78
N VAL A 49 -3.97 12.72 3.68
CA VAL A 49 -4.28 13.36 2.39
C VAL A 49 -3.01 13.65 1.59
N VAL A 50 -1.95 14.14 2.23
CA VAL A 50 -0.66 14.37 1.57
C VAL A 50 -0.04 13.08 1.10
N LEU A 51 -0.07 12.01 1.90
CA LEU A 51 0.44 10.69 1.50
C LEU A 51 -0.35 10.12 0.33
N LEU A 52 -1.68 10.23 0.34
CA LEU A 52 -2.53 9.82 -0.78
C LEU A 52 -2.29 10.66 -2.02
N TYR A 53 -2.12 11.98 -1.88
CA TYR A 53 -1.81 12.88 -2.99
C TYR A 53 -0.42 12.60 -3.57
N LEU A 54 0.59 12.41 -2.73
CA LEU A 54 1.95 12.10 -3.18
C LEU A 54 2.00 10.70 -3.79
N GLY A 55 1.35 9.72 -3.16
CA GLY A 55 1.15 8.39 -3.71
C GLY A 55 0.44 8.44 -5.06
N PHE A 56 -0.67 9.17 -5.19
CA PHE A 56 -1.38 9.35 -6.45
C PHE A 56 -0.60 10.15 -7.49
N ARG A 57 0.21 11.13 -7.09
CA ARG A 57 1.04 11.94 -7.99
C ARG A 57 2.25 11.16 -8.49
N LEU A 58 2.85 10.32 -7.63
CA LEU A 58 3.92 9.40 -8.00
C LEU A 58 3.39 8.21 -8.81
N CYS A 59 2.25 7.62 -8.43
CA CYS A 59 1.54 6.61 -9.22
C CYS A 59 0.97 7.20 -10.52
N GLY A 60 0.62 8.48 -10.53
CA GLY A 60 0.08 9.22 -11.68
C GLY A 60 1.08 9.39 -12.81
N ARG A 61 2.39 9.38 -12.50
CA ARG A 61 3.47 9.31 -13.49
C ARG A 61 3.66 7.91 -14.08
N LYS A 62 3.02 6.89 -13.49
CA LYS A 62 3.04 5.49 -13.92
C LYS A 62 1.67 5.00 -14.41
N LYS A 63 0.80 5.92 -14.84
CA LYS A 63 -0.48 5.57 -15.48
C LYS A 63 -0.33 5.30 -16.97
N THR A 64 0.53 4.34 -17.25
CA THR A 64 0.37 3.37 -18.32
C THR A 64 0.85 2.08 -17.69
N LEU A 65 -0.01 1.06 -17.58
CA LEU A 65 0.33 -0.35 -17.25
C LEU A 65 0.20 -0.83 -15.78
N LEU A 66 -0.87 -0.47 -15.04
CA LEU A 66 -1.22 -1.20 -13.81
C LEU A 66 -2.70 -1.55 -13.77
N ASP A 67 -3.05 -2.52 -14.61
CA ASP A 67 -4.18 -3.42 -14.41
C ASP A 67 -3.61 -4.86 -14.28
N SER A 68 -3.11 -5.19 -13.08
CA SER A 68 -2.78 -6.54 -12.57
C SER A 68 -1.91 -6.35 -11.33
N SER A 69 -2.51 -6.23 -10.14
CA SER A 69 -2.84 -7.35 -9.25
C SER A 69 -1.61 -8.13 -8.75
N GLN A 70 -1.31 -7.91 -7.46
CA GLN A 70 -0.72 -8.81 -6.48
C GLN A 70 0.70 -9.37 -6.68
N HIS A 71 1.47 -9.24 -5.59
CA HIS A 71 2.66 -10.02 -5.20
C HIS A 71 4.02 -9.38 -5.54
N SER A 72 4.38 -8.31 -4.81
CA SER A 72 5.78 -7.91 -4.63
C SER A 72 6.25 -8.43 -3.27
N SER A 73 6.79 -9.64 -3.27
CA SER A 73 7.61 -10.19 -2.19
C SER A 73 8.88 -9.35 -2.06
N GLU A 74 9.23 -8.98 -0.84
CA GLU A 74 10.40 -8.17 -0.48
C GLU A 74 11.75 -8.88 -0.79
N ASP A 75 11.71 -10.07 -1.41
CA ASP A 75 12.83 -10.96 -1.68
C ASP A 75 13.62 -10.63 -2.96
N ASP A 76 13.07 -9.81 -3.86
CA ASP A 76 13.71 -9.52 -5.16
C ASP A 76 14.98 -8.66 -5.01
N ASN A 77 14.99 -7.76 -4.02
CA ASN A 77 16.12 -6.86 -3.75
C ASN A 77 17.32 -7.58 -3.11
N PHE A 78 17.15 -8.78 -2.56
CA PHE A 78 18.25 -9.53 -1.94
C PHE A 78 19.16 -10.16 -3.00
N PHE A 79 18.60 -10.64 -4.10
CA PHE A 79 19.34 -11.34 -5.16
C PHE A 79 20.23 -10.41 -6.00
N ASP A 80 19.86 -9.13 -6.15
CA ASP A 80 20.68 -8.13 -6.85
C ASP A 80 21.98 -7.78 -6.11
N SER A 81 22.04 -8.05 -4.79
CA SER A 81 23.23 -7.78 -3.98
C SER A 81 24.29 -8.88 -4.03
N VAL A 82 23.99 -10.05 -4.62
CA VAL A 82 24.90 -11.19 -4.68
C VAL A 82 25.60 -11.23 -6.04
N SER A 83 26.85 -10.79 -6.05
CA SER A 83 27.72 -10.83 -7.23
C SER A 83 27.87 -12.26 -7.75
N GLY A 84 27.44 -12.51 -9.00
CA GLY A 84 27.61 -13.79 -9.69
C GLY A 84 26.32 -14.54 -10.04
N MET A 85 25.14 -14.06 -9.65
CA MET A 85 23.87 -14.68 -10.07
C MET A 85 23.38 -14.18 -11.44
N PRO A 86 22.74 -15.05 -12.24
CA PRO A 86 22.11 -14.65 -13.50
C PRO A 86 21.07 -13.55 -13.28
N THR A 87 21.05 -12.55 -14.16
CA THR A 87 20.03 -11.51 -14.17
C THR A 87 18.65 -12.14 -14.32
N ARG A 88 17.76 -11.86 -13.36
CA ARG A 88 16.36 -12.29 -13.41
C ARG A 88 15.55 -11.26 -14.19
N PHE A 89 14.70 -11.73 -15.09
CA PHE A 89 13.74 -10.90 -15.82
C PHE A 89 12.34 -11.41 -15.52
N SER A 90 11.42 -10.50 -15.20
CA SER A 90 10.01 -10.88 -15.08
C SER A 90 9.43 -11.19 -16.47
N TYR A 91 8.31 -11.92 -16.50
CA TYR A 91 7.62 -12.19 -17.77
C TYR A 91 7.20 -10.90 -18.47
N ASN A 92 6.84 -9.87 -17.71
CA ASN A 92 6.46 -8.57 -18.24
C ASN A 92 7.66 -7.85 -18.86
N ASP A 93 8.83 -7.88 -18.21
CA ASP A 93 10.06 -7.29 -18.77
C ASP A 93 10.43 -7.94 -20.11
N LEU A 94 10.31 -9.26 -20.19
CA LEU A 94 10.53 -10.01 -21.43
C LEU A 94 9.44 -9.72 -22.48
N GLY A 95 8.20 -9.51 -22.04
CA GLY A 95 7.09 -9.06 -22.89
C GLY A 95 7.40 -7.71 -23.53
N ASP A 96 7.79 -6.72 -22.73
CA ASP A 96 8.13 -5.38 -23.22
C ASP A 96 9.35 -5.44 -24.16
N ALA A 97 10.40 -6.16 -23.78
CA ALA A 97 11.60 -6.33 -24.60
C ALA A 97 11.28 -6.96 -25.97
N THR A 98 10.31 -7.86 -26.04
CA THR A 98 9.91 -8.57 -27.27
C THR A 98 8.71 -7.94 -27.99
N LYS A 99 8.24 -6.77 -27.53
CA LYS A 99 7.00 -6.13 -28.00
C LYS A 99 5.83 -7.13 -27.98
N ASN A 100 5.60 -7.74 -26.83
CA ASN A 100 4.61 -8.80 -26.60
C ASN A 100 4.83 -10.05 -27.47
N PHE A 101 6.07 -10.52 -27.58
CA PHE A 101 6.43 -11.71 -28.36
C PHE A 101 5.99 -11.61 -29.84
N SER A 102 6.17 -10.44 -30.45
CA SER A 102 5.66 -10.14 -31.80
C SER A 102 6.46 -10.79 -32.92
N VAL A 103 7.79 -10.82 -32.81
CA VAL A 103 8.69 -11.30 -33.87
C VAL A 103 9.26 -12.66 -33.48
N LYS A 104 8.67 -13.74 -34.03
CA LYS A 104 9.16 -15.12 -33.84
C LYS A 104 10.40 -15.35 -34.71
N LEU A 105 11.48 -15.80 -34.06
CA LEU A 105 12.72 -16.21 -34.71
C LEU A 105 12.76 -17.72 -35.01
N GLY A 106 12.00 -18.53 -34.25
CA GLY A 106 11.93 -19.97 -34.47
C GLY A 106 10.98 -20.68 -33.51
N GLN A 107 10.78 -21.98 -33.74
CA GLN A 107 9.94 -22.85 -32.93
C GLN A 107 10.55 -24.25 -32.85
N GLY A 108 10.42 -24.89 -31.69
CA GLY A 108 10.82 -26.29 -31.47
C GLY A 108 9.94 -26.96 -30.43
N GLY A 109 10.27 -28.20 -30.05
CA GLY A 109 9.43 -29.00 -29.13
C GLY A 109 9.24 -28.43 -27.73
N PHE A 110 10.08 -27.49 -27.31
CA PHE A 110 9.99 -26.83 -26.02
C PHE A 110 9.28 -25.46 -26.07
N GLY A 111 8.88 -25.00 -27.26
CA GLY A 111 8.19 -23.72 -27.46
C GLY A 111 8.82 -22.83 -28.54
N SER A 112 8.63 -21.53 -28.38
CA SER A 112 8.85 -20.53 -29.42
C SER A 112 9.94 -19.53 -29.01
N VAL A 113 10.83 -19.13 -29.94
CA VAL A 113 11.90 -18.15 -29.72
C VAL A 113 11.52 -16.83 -30.40
N TYR A 114 11.68 -15.71 -29.69
CA TYR A 114 11.31 -14.38 -30.15
C TYR A 114 12.48 -13.39 -30.06
N HIS A 115 12.51 -12.42 -30.97
CA HIS A 115 13.45 -11.32 -30.92
C HIS A 115 13.04 -10.31 -29.86
N GLY A 116 13.99 -9.86 -29.05
CA GLY A 116 13.79 -8.79 -28.07
C GLY A 116 14.96 -7.81 -28.02
N VAL A 117 14.69 -6.62 -27.49
CA VAL A 117 15.68 -5.59 -27.20
C VAL A 117 15.50 -5.17 -25.75
N LEU A 118 16.54 -5.37 -24.94
CA LEU A 118 16.55 -4.95 -23.53
C LEU A 118 16.61 -3.42 -23.40
N PRO A 119 16.29 -2.83 -22.23
CA PRO A 119 16.33 -1.38 -22.02
C PRO A 119 17.71 -0.75 -22.26
N ASN A 120 18.78 -1.53 -22.11
CA ASN A 120 20.15 -1.11 -22.40
C ASN A 120 20.51 -1.18 -23.91
N GLY A 121 19.55 -1.50 -24.78
CA GLY A 121 19.75 -1.64 -26.23
C GLY A 121 20.31 -2.99 -26.68
N SER A 122 20.58 -3.92 -25.76
CA SER A 122 21.11 -5.25 -26.10
C SER A 122 20.04 -6.09 -26.81
N GLN A 123 20.41 -6.68 -27.95
CA GLN A 123 19.54 -7.61 -28.69
C GLN A 123 19.61 -8.99 -28.05
N VAL A 124 18.44 -9.60 -27.83
CA VAL A 124 18.30 -10.88 -27.15
C VAL A 124 17.31 -11.78 -27.87
N ALA A 125 17.49 -13.10 -27.72
CA ALA A 125 16.53 -14.11 -28.14
C ALA A 125 15.80 -14.68 -26.92
N VAL A 126 14.50 -14.43 -26.81
CA VAL A 126 13.67 -14.87 -25.67
C VAL A 126 12.95 -16.16 -26.04
N LYS A 127 13.26 -17.26 -25.36
CA LYS A 127 12.57 -18.54 -25.53
C LYS A 127 11.38 -18.63 -24.59
N LYS A 128 10.17 -18.59 -25.16
CA LYS A 128 8.91 -18.82 -24.45
C LYS A 128 8.61 -20.31 -24.44
N LEU A 129 8.64 -20.91 -23.26
CA LEU A 129 8.30 -22.32 -23.10
C LEU A 129 6.79 -22.52 -23.24
N GLU A 130 6.39 -23.48 -24.06
CA GLU A 130 4.99 -23.90 -24.18
C GLU A 130 4.81 -25.18 -23.35
N ARG A 131 3.72 -25.26 -22.58
CA ARG A 131 3.51 -26.39 -21.66
C ARG A 131 3.41 -27.68 -22.48
N ILE A 132 4.35 -28.59 -22.25
CA ILE A 132 4.35 -29.92 -22.87
C ILE A 132 3.17 -30.71 -22.26
N GLY A 133 2.00 -30.58 -22.86
CA GLY A 133 0.82 -31.39 -22.56
C GLY A 133 0.72 -32.67 -23.38
N GLN A 134 1.69 -32.93 -24.27
CA GLN A 134 1.53 -33.88 -25.37
C GLN A 134 2.46 -35.10 -25.29
N GLY A 135 2.82 -35.54 -24.08
CA GLY A 135 3.64 -36.74 -23.86
C GLY A 135 2.88 -38.06 -23.69
N LYS A 136 1.57 -38.13 -23.97
CA LYS A 136 0.76 -39.35 -23.70
C LYS A 136 0.26 -40.12 -24.93
N LYS A 137 0.64 -39.75 -26.16
CA LYS A 137 0.10 -40.40 -27.38
C LYS A 137 1.13 -40.99 -28.35
N GLU A 138 2.42 -40.99 -28.02
CA GLU A 138 3.46 -41.38 -28.98
C GLU A 138 4.19 -42.69 -28.65
N PHE A 139 3.64 -43.49 -27.73
CA PHE A 139 4.05 -44.88 -27.52
C PHE A 139 2.86 -45.82 -27.70
N ARG A 140 2.44 -46.04 -28.96
CA ARG A 140 1.65 -47.21 -29.39
C ARG A 140 2.02 -47.57 -30.81
#